data_AF-A0A359LZA2-F1
#
_entry.id   AF-A0A359LZA2-F1
#
_cell.length_a   1.000
_cell.length_b   1.000
_cell.length_c   1.000
_cell.angle_alpha   90.00
_cell.angle_beta   90.00
_cell.angle_gamma   90.00
#
_symmetry.space_group_name_H-M   'P 1'
#
loop_
_entity.id
_entity.type
_entity.pdbx_description
1 polymer ?
#
loop_
_entity_poly.entity_id
_entity_poly.type
_entity_poly.pdbx_seq_one_letter_code
_entity_poly.pdbx_strand_id
1 'polypeptide(L)' 'MSEPKEKSLLRFSTAGSVDDGKSTLIGRLLYDTKGAYDDQVEAVRKSKVNRSGGSFDFSLLTDGLRAEREQG' A
#
# COMPACT_ATOMS: atom_id res chain seq x y z
N MET A 1 17.36 16.20 26.16
CA MET A 1 16.97 14.89 25.61
C MET A 1 15.47 14.97 25.37
N SER A 2 15.03 15.04 24.11
CA SER A 2 13.61 15.22 23.79
C SER A 2 12.85 13.94 24.07
N GLU A 3 11.79 14.01 24.88
CA GLU A 3 10.94 12.85 25.16
C GLU A 3 10.31 12.30 23.86
N PRO A 4 10.17 10.97 23.71
CA PRO A 4 9.47 10.39 22.57
C PRO A 4 8.01 10.84 22.63
N LYS A 5 7.57 11.60 21.61
CA LYS A 5 6.17 11.98 21.44
C LYS A 5 5.34 10.70 21.26
N GLU A 6 4.40 10.44 22.18
CA GLU A 6 3.39 9.39 22.02
C GLU A 6 2.67 9.54 20.68
N LYS A 7 2.69 8.48 19.87
CA LYS A 7 1.99 8.45 18.59
C LYS A 7 0.53 8.09 18.85
N SER A 8 -0.37 9.03 18.62
CA SER A 8 -1.82 8.77 18.67
C SER A 8 -2.27 7.91 17.48
N LEU A 9 -3.29 7.07 17.68
CA LEU A 9 -3.91 6.29 16.62
C LEU A 9 -4.56 7.20 15.56
N LEU A 10 -4.15 7.08 14.31
CA LEU A 10 -4.79 7.74 13.17
C LEU A 10 -5.75 6.77 12.48
N ARG A 11 -7.01 7.17 12.33
CA ARG A 11 -7.99 6.49 11.47
C ARG A 11 -8.16 7.31 10.20
N PHE A 12 -7.89 6.69 9.06
CA PHE A 12 -7.89 7.35 7.76
C PHE A 12 -8.70 6.53 6.76
N SER A 13 -9.47 7.21 5.91
CA SER A 13 -10.19 6.61 4.80
C SER A 13 -10.14 7.54 3.59
N THR A 14 -10.14 6.96 2.39
CA THR A 14 -10.17 7.68 1.11
C THR A 14 -11.52 7.45 0.42
N ALA A 15 -12.12 8.48 -0.16
CA ALA A 15 -13.32 8.40 -1.00
C ALA A 15 -13.15 9.25 -2.26
N GLY A 16 -13.81 8.88 -3.36
CA GLY A 16 -13.62 9.50 -4.68
C GLY A 16 -13.89 8.52 -5.83
N SER A 17 -13.88 9.01 -7.07
CA SER A 17 -14.05 8.25 -8.31
C SER A 17 -12.98 7.18 -8.48
N VAL A 18 -13.25 6.14 -9.28
CA VAL A 18 -12.36 5.00 -9.53
C VAL A 18 -10.96 5.47 -9.95
N ASP A 19 -10.88 6.48 -10.80
CA ASP A 19 -9.64 6.98 -11.39
C ASP A 19 -8.85 7.98 -10.51
N ASP A 20 -9.35 8.30 -9.31
CA ASP A 20 -8.73 9.28 -8.41
C ASP A 20 -7.49 8.75 -7.67
N GLY A 21 -7.02 7.53 -7.96
CA GLY A 21 -5.78 6.99 -7.40
C GLY A 21 -5.83 6.66 -5.90
N LYS A 22 -7.02 6.47 -5.32
CA LYS A 22 -7.23 6.13 -3.89
C LYS A 22 -6.40 4.92 -3.44
N SER A 23 -6.45 3.84 -4.22
CA SER A 23 -5.68 2.61 -3.97
C SER A 23 -4.17 2.85 -4.03
N THR A 24 -3.72 3.68 -4.97
CA THR A 24 -2.31 4.09 -5.09
C THR A 24 -1.85 4.87 -3.86
N LEU A 25 -2.68 5.78 -3.33
CA LEU A 25 -2.37 6.54 -2.11
C LEU A 25 -2.26 5.62 -0.89
N ILE A 26 -3.23 4.73 -0.68
CA ILE A 26 -3.20 3.77 0.42
C ILE A 26 -1.97 2.86 0.29
N GLY A 27 -1.71 2.31 -0.90
CA GLY A 27 -0.55 1.47 -1.14
C GLY A 27 0.78 2.18 -0.89
N ARG A 28 0.87 3.47 -1.23
CA ARG A 28 2.05 4.28 -0.95
C ARG A 28 2.26 4.50 0.54
N LEU A 29 1.19 4.80 1.28
CA LEU A 29 1.25 4.92 2.74
C LEU A 29 1.69 3.62 3.40
N LEU A 30 1.15 2.48 2.97
CA LEU A 30 1.55 1.17 3.48
C LEU A 30 3.03 0.87 3.20
N TYR A 31 3.52 1.24 2.01
CA TYR A 31 4.92 1.07 1.65
C TYR A 31 5.85 1.98 2.49
N ASP A 32 5.57 3.28 2.53
CA ASP A 32 6.44 4.26 3.22
C ASP A 32 6.45 4.06 4.73
N THR A 33 5.34 3.60 5.32
CA THR A 33 5.23 3.32 6.76
C THR A 33 5.71 1.92 7.16
N LYS A 34 6.14 1.09 6.19
CA LYS A 34 6.43 -0.34 6.40
C LYS A 34 5.25 -1.11 7.00
N GLY A 35 4.03 -0.71 6.62
CA GLY A 35 2.78 -1.38 7.00
C GLY A 35 2.43 -2.57 6.09
N ALA A 36 3.05 -2.68 4.91
CA ALA A 36 3.00 -3.88 4.08
C ALA A 36 4.16 -4.83 4.43
N TYR A 37 3.93 -6.13 4.36
CA TYR A 37 4.98 -7.12 4.57
C TYR A 37 5.99 -7.13 3.41
N ASP A 38 7.25 -7.43 3.72
CA ASP A 38 8.35 -7.39 2.74
C ASP A 38 8.13 -8.37 1.59
N ASP A 39 7.56 -9.54 1.85
CA ASP A 39 7.22 -10.55 0.85
C ASP A 39 6.14 -10.05 -0.12
N GLN A 40 5.14 -9.31 0.36
CA GLN A 40 4.12 -8.66 -0.47
C GLN A 40 4.73 -7.57 -1.34
N VAL A 41 5.61 -6.73 -0.78
CA VAL A 41 6.34 -5.71 -1.54
C VAL A 41 7.16 -6.36 -2.65
N GLU A 42 7.88 -7.44 -2.35
CA GLU A 42 8.66 -8.19 -3.33
C GLU A 42 7.79 -8.87 -4.40
N ALA A 43 6.62 -9.40 -4.02
CA ALA A 43 5.66 -9.97 -4.97
C ALA A 43 5.17 -8.90 -5.96
N VAL A 44 4.85 -7.71 -5.47
CA VAL A 44 4.44 -6.57 -6.30
C VAL A 44 5.60 -6.10 -7.18
N ARG A 45 6.83 -6.01 -6.68
CA ARG A 45 8.01 -5.68 -7.50
C ARG A 45 8.20 -6.66 -8.65
N LYS A 46 7.95 -7.94 -8.40
CA LYS A 46 8.05 -9.02 -9.39
C LYS A 46 6.85 -9.09 -10.32
N SER A 47 5.80 -8.28 -10.14
CA SER A 47 4.62 -8.31 -11.00
C SER A 47 4.98 -7.90 -12.44
N LYS A 48 4.23 -8.43 -13.42
CA LYS A 48 4.43 -8.09 -14.84
C LYS A 48 4.22 -6.59 -15.11
N VAL A 49 3.31 -5.97 -14.36
CA VAL A 49 3.01 -4.53 -14.44
C VAL A 49 4.27 -3.72 -14.10
N ASN A 50 4.97 -4.06 -13.02
CA ASN A 50 6.19 -3.38 -12.61
C ASN A 50 7.44 -3.77 -13.42
N ARG A 51 7.49 -4.97 -14.00
CA ARG A 51 8.59 -5.40 -14.89
C ARG A 51 8.63 -4.66 -16.23
N SER A 52 7.56 -3.98 -16.62
CA SER A 52 7.47 -3.29 -17.91
C SER A 52 8.22 -1.95 -17.96
N GLY A 53 9.04 -1.64 -16.94
CA GLY A 53 9.90 -0.45 -16.88
C GLY A 53 9.23 0.82 -16.37
N GLY A 54 8.02 0.70 -15.81
CA GLY A 54 7.28 1.80 -15.20
C GLY A 54 7.66 2.08 -13.75
N SER A 55 7.10 3.15 -13.19
CA SER A 55 7.14 3.43 -11.75
C SER A 55 6.46 2.31 -10.96
N PHE A 56 6.92 2.05 -9.73
CA PHE A 56 6.30 1.04 -8.86
C PHE A 56 4.81 1.34 -8.66
N ASP A 57 3.96 0.42 -9.10
CA ASP A 57 2.52 0.53 -8.96
C ASP A 57 2.07 0.13 -7.56
N PHE A 58 1.86 1.14 -6.72
CA PHE A 58 1.45 0.97 -5.34
C PHE A 58 0.01 0.42 -5.20
N SER A 59 -0.84 0.57 -6.21
CA SER A 59 -2.24 0.09 -6.14
C SER A 59 -2.31 -1.44 -5.97
N LEU A 60 -1.32 -2.17 -6.50
CA LEU A 60 -1.22 -3.62 -6.41
C LEU A 60 -1.03 -4.12 -4.97
N LEU A 61 -0.50 -3.30 -4.07
CA LEU A 61 -0.39 -3.65 -2.64
C LEU A 61 -1.78 -3.74 -1.98
N THR A 62 -2.73 -2.92 -2.42
CA THR A 62 -4.10 -2.96 -1.88
C THR A 62 -4.95 -4.07 -2.51
N ASP A 63 -4.67 -4.44 -3.75
CA ASP A 63 -5.38 -5.52 -4.43
C ASP A 63 -5.02 -6.90 -3.87
N GLY A 64 -3.73 -7.12 -3.53
CA GLY A 64 -3.27 -8.35 -2.87
C GLY A 64 -4.00 -8.60 -1.54
N LEU A 65 -4.10 -7.58 -0.70
CA LEU A 65 -4.80 -7.66 0.59
C LEU A 65 -6.29 -7.98 0.45
N ARG A 66 -6.92 -7.50 -0.62
CA ARG A 66 -8.33 -7.80 -0.92
C ARG A 66 -8.50 -9.25 -1.37
N ALA A 67 -7.64 -9.73 -2.26
CA ALA A 67 -7.68 -11.10 -2.77
C ALA A 67 -7.45 -12.14 -1.65
N GLU A 68 -6.52 -11.88 -0.73
CA GLU A 68 -6.30 -12.74 0.46
C GLU A 68 -7.57 -12.84 1.33
N ARG A 69 -8.29 -11.73 1.47
CA ARG A 69 -9.57 -11.68 2.22
C ARG A 69 -10.72 -12.42 1.53
N GLU A 70 -10.70 -12.55 0.20
CA GLU A 70 -11.74 -13.23 -0.58
C GLU A 70 -11.47 -14.74 -0.71
N GLN A 71 -10.23 -15.19 -0.49
CA GLN A 71 -9.84 -16.61 -0.53
C GLN A 71 -9.99 -17.34 0.82
N GLY A 72 -10.19 -16.62 1.92
CA GLY A 72 -10.49 -17.16 3.26
C GLY A 72 -11.94 -16.97 3.64
#